data_AF-A0A0F7VPM6-F1
#
_entry.id   AF-A0A0F7VPM6-F1
#
_cell.length_a   1.000
_cell.length_b   1.000
_cell.length_c   1.000
_cell.angle_alpha   90.00
_cell.angle_beta   90.00
_cell.angle_gamma   90.00
#
_symmetry.space_group_name_H-M   'P 1'
#
loop_
_entity.id
_entity.type
_entity.pdbx_description
1 polymer ?
#
loop_
_entity_poly.entity_id
_entity_poly.type
_entity_poly.pdbx_seq_one_letter_code
_entity_poly.pdbx_strand_id
1 'polypeptide(L)'
;MAHHGVAERVQRRLYGAIPQDWGVYQRLVLAAPSRLGLYAPDLAIVPEEVLCTAGDSLVPVSEARLVAEITSKVTATRDRTHKLAGYAAAGTPLYLLIDSLAPGGPTVTLHSDPVGATYRVVRGVPFGTPVRLPEPFGCTLGTGGLAGPRVTPAPPPPPPVPAPPPPSTPRPRPARGARPPGTPTRR
;
A
#
# COMPACT_ATOMS: atom_id res chain seq x y z
N MET A 1 -0.60 10.75 0.81
CA MET A 1 -0.28 9.31 0.68
C MET A 1 -0.92 8.79 -0.61
N ALA A 2 -0.26 7.88 -1.32
CA ALA A 2 -0.89 7.18 -2.44
C ALA A 2 -1.94 6.23 -1.89
N HIS A 3 -3.21 6.56 -2.11
CA HIS A 3 -4.40 5.86 -1.64
C HIS A 3 -4.34 4.35 -1.92
N HIS A 4 -4.00 3.93 -3.15
CA HIS A 4 -3.84 2.52 -3.52
C HIS A 4 -2.72 1.79 -2.76
N GLY A 5 -1.65 2.50 -2.37
CA GLY A 5 -0.57 1.91 -1.59
C GLY A 5 -0.99 1.56 -0.16
N VAL A 6 -1.92 2.33 0.41
CA VAL A 6 -2.52 2.00 1.71
C VAL A 6 -3.42 0.78 1.57
N ALA A 7 -4.26 0.74 0.53
CA ALA A 7 -5.15 -0.38 0.25
C ALA A 7 -4.38 -1.70 0.11
N GLU A 8 -3.31 -1.71 -0.68
CA GLU A 8 -2.44 -2.89 -0.85
C GLU A 8 -1.86 -3.40 0.47
N ARG A 9 -1.35 -2.48 1.30
CA ARG A 9 -0.76 -2.83 2.60
C ARG A 9 -1.78 -3.36 3.59
N VAL A 10 -3.03 -2.91 3.52
CA VAL A 10 -4.12 -3.41 4.36
C VAL A 10 -4.57 -4.77 3.85
N GLN A 11 -4.78 -4.90 2.54
CA GLN A 11 -5.15 -6.17 1.89
C GLN A 11 -4.16 -7.29 2.22
N ARG A 12 -2.85 -7.04 2.09
CA ARG A 12 -1.83 -8.04 2.45
C ARG A 12 -1.96 -8.53 3.89
N ARG A 13 -2.28 -7.63 4.83
CA ARG A 13 -2.43 -7.99 6.25
C ARG A 13 -3.74 -8.73 6.52
N LEU A 14 -4.81 -8.33 5.83
CA LEU A 14 -6.11 -9.01 5.94
C LEU A 14 -6.03 -10.45 5.45
N TYR A 15 -5.32 -10.75 4.36
CA TYR A 15 -5.15 -12.14 3.91
C TYR A 15 -4.46 -13.06 4.91
N GLY A 16 -3.64 -12.52 5.81
CA GLY A 16 -3.07 -13.32 6.91
C GLY A 16 -4.03 -13.57 8.07
N ALA A 17 -5.25 -13.05 8.01
CA ALA A 17 -6.11 -12.86 9.18
C ALA A 17 -7.60 -13.17 8.93
N ILE A 18 -8.01 -13.40 7.67
CA ILE A 18 -9.38 -13.77 7.30
C ILE A 18 -9.47 -15.28 7.02
N PRO A 19 -10.68 -15.88 7.10
CA PRO A 19 -10.93 -17.23 6.62
C PRO A 19 -10.50 -17.44 5.15
N GLN A 20 -10.10 -18.66 4.80
CA GLN A 20 -9.57 -18.97 3.46
C GLN A 20 -10.64 -18.87 2.35
N ASP A 21 -11.90 -19.04 2.70
CA ASP A 21 -13.07 -18.94 1.83
C ASP A 21 -13.57 -17.49 1.68
N TRP A 22 -12.83 -16.51 2.20
CA TRP A 22 -13.16 -15.09 2.09
C TRP A 22 -12.11 -14.36 1.25
N GLY A 23 -12.59 -13.49 0.36
CA GLY A 23 -11.71 -12.65 -0.46
C GLY A 23 -11.66 -11.20 0.01
N VAL A 24 -10.56 -10.51 -0.33
CA VAL A 24 -10.43 -9.05 -0.19
C VAL A 24 -10.41 -8.43 -1.58
N TYR A 25 -11.45 -7.67 -1.90
CA TYR A 25 -11.67 -7.11 -3.24
C TYR A 25 -11.51 -5.59 -3.22
N GLN A 26 -10.60 -5.06 -4.03
CA GLN A 26 -10.48 -3.62 -4.20
C GLN A 26 -11.56 -3.11 -5.13
N ARG A 27 -12.21 -2.00 -4.76
CA ARG A 27 -13.16 -1.29 -5.65
C ARG A 27 -14.34 -2.15 -6.14
N LEU A 28 -14.65 -3.24 -5.47
CA LEU A 28 -15.83 -4.06 -5.75
C LEU A 28 -17.09 -3.20 -5.61
N VAL A 29 -17.89 -3.11 -6.68
CA VAL A 29 -19.14 -2.36 -6.64
C VAL A 29 -20.19 -3.19 -5.91
N LEU A 30 -20.72 -2.64 -4.83
CA LEU A 30 -21.75 -3.22 -3.99
C LEU A 30 -23.07 -2.47 -4.19
N ALA A 31 -24.16 -3.20 -4.27
CA ALA A 31 -25.49 -2.64 -4.37
C ALA A 31 -26.10 -2.41 -2.97
N ALA A 32 -26.70 -1.25 -2.75
CA ALA A 32 -27.56 -0.99 -1.59
C ALA A 32 -29.01 -0.81 -2.08
N PRO A 33 -29.76 -1.90 -2.30
CA PRO A 33 -31.15 -1.82 -2.78
C PRO A 33 -32.04 -0.96 -1.88
N SER A 34 -31.84 -1.05 -0.55
CA SER A 34 -32.56 -0.24 0.45
C SER A 34 -32.37 1.27 0.29
N ARG A 35 -31.39 1.71 -0.50
CA ARG A 35 -31.10 3.11 -0.80
C ARG A 35 -31.07 3.43 -2.29
N LEU A 36 -31.41 2.47 -3.14
CA LEU A 36 -31.26 2.56 -4.60
C LEU A 36 -29.87 3.10 -5.01
N GLY A 37 -28.83 2.68 -4.29
CA GLY A 37 -27.49 3.24 -4.39
C GLY A 37 -26.42 2.20 -4.71
N LEU A 38 -25.31 2.66 -5.28
CA LEU A 38 -24.12 1.86 -5.52
C LEU A 38 -22.96 2.39 -4.68
N TYR A 39 -22.22 1.48 -4.07
CA TYR A 39 -21.06 1.77 -3.24
C TYR A 39 -19.83 1.06 -3.80
N ALA A 40 -18.73 1.78 -3.97
CA ALA A 40 -17.45 1.20 -4.33
C ALA A 40 -16.46 1.51 -3.20
N PRO A 41 -16.38 0.66 -2.16
CA PRO A 41 -15.37 0.81 -1.13
C PRO A 41 -13.97 0.57 -1.69
N ASP A 42 -12.98 1.07 -0.97
CA ASP A 42 -11.59 0.82 -1.34
C ASP A 42 -11.22 -0.65 -1.14
N LEU A 43 -11.76 -1.27 -0.08
CA LEU A 43 -11.70 -2.71 0.15
C LEU A 43 -13.07 -3.23 0.61
N ALA A 44 -13.50 -4.37 0.07
CA ALA A 44 -14.61 -5.15 0.58
C ALA A 44 -14.11 -6.56 0.92
N ILE A 45 -14.50 -7.07 2.09
CA ILE A 45 -14.28 -8.46 2.47
C ILE A 45 -15.60 -9.19 2.33
N VAL A 46 -15.64 -10.18 1.46
CA VAL A 46 -16.86 -10.90 1.07
C VAL A 46 -16.53 -12.41 1.02
N PRO A 47 -17.39 -13.29 1.52
CA PRO A 47 -17.26 -14.73 1.30
C PRO A 47 -17.29 -15.05 -0.20
N GLU A 48 -16.42 -15.96 -0.65
CA GLU A 48 -16.31 -16.32 -2.07
C GLU A 48 -17.63 -16.88 -2.63
N GLU A 49 -18.35 -17.65 -1.83
CA GLU A 49 -19.67 -18.22 -2.17
C GLU A 49 -20.69 -17.15 -2.63
N VAL A 50 -20.64 -15.95 -2.03
CA VAL A 50 -21.54 -14.85 -2.38
C VAL A 50 -21.24 -14.36 -3.80
N LEU A 51 -19.96 -14.27 -4.17
CA LEU A 51 -19.56 -13.86 -5.52
C LEU A 51 -19.91 -14.92 -6.55
N CYS A 52 -19.70 -16.20 -6.23
CA CYS A 52 -20.09 -17.30 -7.11
C CYS A 52 -21.60 -17.33 -7.35
N THR A 53 -22.40 -17.05 -6.32
CA THR A 53 -23.87 -17.08 -6.40
C THR A 53 -24.44 -15.84 -7.09
N ALA A 54 -23.78 -14.69 -6.99
CA ALA A 54 -24.25 -13.46 -7.62
C ALA A 54 -24.25 -13.52 -9.16
N GLY A 55 -23.34 -14.29 -9.77
CA GLY A 55 -23.20 -14.38 -11.22
C GLY A 55 -22.94 -13.00 -11.82
N ASP A 56 -23.82 -12.54 -12.72
CA ASP A 56 -23.76 -11.20 -13.34
C ASP A 56 -24.38 -10.08 -12.48
N SER A 57 -24.98 -10.41 -11.33
CA SER A 57 -25.60 -9.44 -10.43
C SER A 57 -24.57 -8.78 -9.51
N LEU A 58 -24.86 -7.55 -9.07
CA LEU A 58 -24.06 -6.88 -8.07
C LEU A 58 -24.28 -7.47 -6.68
N VAL A 59 -23.18 -7.67 -5.95
CA VAL A 59 -23.23 -8.14 -4.56
C VAL A 59 -23.90 -7.10 -3.67
N PRO A 60 -24.90 -7.48 -2.84
CA PRO A 60 -25.49 -6.56 -1.86
C PRO A 60 -24.47 -6.09 -0.81
N VAL A 61 -24.57 -4.84 -0.38
CA VAL A 61 -23.73 -4.27 0.68
C VAL A 61 -23.83 -5.04 2.00
N SER A 62 -24.99 -5.64 2.28
CA SER A 62 -25.23 -6.48 3.45
C SER A 62 -24.40 -7.77 3.47
N GLU A 63 -23.93 -8.22 2.31
CA GLU A 63 -23.10 -9.44 2.23
C GLU A 63 -21.63 -9.18 2.57
N ALA A 64 -21.17 -7.93 2.50
CA ALA A 64 -19.83 -7.57 2.93
C ALA A 64 -19.70 -7.74 4.45
N ARG A 65 -18.72 -8.53 4.89
CA ARG A 65 -18.41 -8.76 6.31
C ARG A 65 -17.65 -7.60 6.92
N LEU A 66 -16.84 -6.93 6.10
CA LEU A 66 -16.18 -5.68 6.40
C LEU A 66 -16.02 -4.87 5.13
N VAL A 67 -16.20 -3.55 5.21
CA VAL A 67 -15.75 -2.62 4.18
C VAL A 67 -14.72 -1.66 4.77
N ALA A 68 -13.74 -1.27 3.98
CA ALA A 68 -12.75 -0.27 4.37
C ALA A 68 -12.73 0.91 3.39
N GLU A 69 -12.61 2.11 3.94
CA GLU A 69 -12.48 3.36 3.20
C GLU A 69 -11.20 4.06 3.63
N ILE A 70 -10.42 4.53 2.66
CA ILE A 70 -9.18 5.25 2.86
C ILE A 70 -9.43 6.69 2.43
N THR A 71 -9.42 7.60 3.40
CA THR A 71 -9.76 8.99 3.11
C THR A 71 -8.77 9.62 2.15
N SER A 72 -9.30 10.37 1.18
CA SER A 72 -8.54 11.32 0.37
C SER A 72 -9.05 12.75 0.64
N LYS A 73 -8.34 13.77 0.17
CA LYS A 73 -8.80 15.16 0.30
C LYS A 73 -10.21 15.39 -0.26
N VAL A 74 -10.58 14.61 -1.28
CA VAL A 74 -11.87 14.72 -1.98
C VAL A 74 -12.95 13.89 -1.29
N THR A 75 -12.60 12.72 -0.76
CA THR A 75 -13.59 11.75 -0.25
C THR A 75 -13.79 11.81 1.25
N ALA A 76 -12.85 12.41 2.02
CA ALA A 76 -12.82 12.38 3.48
C ALA A 76 -14.18 12.72 4.12
N THR A 77 -14.82 13.82 3.71
CA THR A 77 -16.12 14.22 4.27
C THR A 77 -17.18 13.15 4.02
N ARG A 78 -17.24 12.62 2.79
CA ARG A 78 -18.23 11.60 2.40
C ARG A 78 -17.99 10.28 3.12
N ASP A 79 -16.72 9.89 3.28
CA ASP A 79 -16.33 8.65 3.96
C ASP A 79 -16.71 8.74 5.46
N ARG A 80 -16.45 9.87 6.11
CA ARG A 80 -16.78 10.13 7.52
C ARG A 80 -18.28 10.25 7.82
N THR A 81 -19.11 10.54 6.82
CA THR A 81 -20.54 10.87 7.03
C THR A 81 -21.46 9.99 6.19
N HIS A 82 -21.65 10.32 4.91
CA HIS A 82 -22.64 9.68 4.03
C HIS A 82 -22.36 8.19 3.81
N LYS A 83 -21.11 7.79 3.57
CA LYS A 83 -20.78 6.37 3.39
C LYS A 83 -20.90 5.61 4.69
N LEU A 84 -20.39 6.15 5.80
CA LEU A 84 -20.54 5.55 7.13
C LEU A 84 -22.01 5.23 7.44
N ALA A 85 -22.91 6.21 7.29
CA ALA A 85 -24.35 6.03 7.47
C ALA A 85 -24.98 5.09 6.43
N GLY A 86 -24.44 5.12 5.20
CA GLY A 86 -24.75 4.26 4.07
C GLY A 86 -24.55 2.77 4.37
N TYR A 87 -23.36 2.42 4.82
CA TYR A 87 -23.00 1.04 5.17
C TYR A 87 -23.73 0.57 6.43
N ALA A 88 -23.87 1.44 7.44
CA ALA A 88 -24.59 1.10 8.67
C ALA A 88 -26.04 0.68 8.37
N ALA A 89 -26.80 1.48 7.63
CA ALA A 89 -28.21 1.13 7.37
C ALA A 89 -28.40 0.07 6.29
N ALA A 90 -27.35 -0.25 5.53
CA ALA A 90 -27.34 -1.45 4.70
C ALA A 90 -26.97 -2.72 5.51
N GLY A 91 -26.65 -2.58 6.80
CA GLY A 91 -26.39 -3.71 7.70
C GLY A 91 -24.98 -4.27 7.61
N THR A 92 -24.02 -3.56 7.01
CA THR A 92 -22.62 -4.03 6.97
C THR A 92 -22.09 -4.16 8.40
N PRO A 93 -21.57 -5.33 8.83
CA PRO A 93 -21.21 -5.55 10.23
C PRO A 93 -20.06 -4.66 10.71
N LEU A 94 -19.05 -4.46 9.85
CA LEU A 94 -17.84 -3.71 10.17
C LEU A 94 -17.53 -2.67 9.09
N TYR A 95 -17.26 -1.43 9.52
CA TYR A 95 -16.77 -0.36 8.67
C TYR A 95 -15.44 0.15 9.22
N LEU A 96 -14.38 0.00 8.44
CA LEU A 96 -13.02 0.41 8.81
C LEU A 96 -12.66 1.71 8.09
N LEU A 97 -12.53 2.81 8.82
CA LEU A 97 -12.08 4.09 8.29
C LEU A 97 -10.59 4.27 8.52
N ILE A 98 -9.82 4.42 7.45
CA ILE A 98 -8.39 4.72 7.50
C ILE A 98 -8.20 6.19 7.11
N ASP A 99 -8.07 7.03 8.13
CA ASP A 99 -8.14 8.47 8.00
C ASP A 99 -6.79 9.15 8.26
N SER A 100 -6.03 9.36 7.18
CA SER A 100 -4.76 10.10 7.27
C SER A 100 -4.93 11.62 7.40
N LEU A 101 -6.16 12.11 7.25
CA LEU A 101 -6.51 13.53 7.24
C LEU A 101 -7.38 13.91 8.45
N ALA A 102 -7.48 13.04 9.45
CA ALA A 102 -8.27 13.31 10.64
C ALA A 102 -7.70 14.53 11.37
N PRO A 103 -8.54 15.46 11.89
CA PRO A 103 -8.08 16.69 12.52
C PRO A 103 -7.12 16.48 13.69
N GLY A 104 -7.26 15.36 14.43
CA GLY A 104 -6.37 14.97 15.53
C GLY A 104 -5.12 14.18 15.10
N GLY A 105 -4.84 14.08 13.81
CA GLY A 105 -3.77 13.28 13.22
C GLY A 105 -4.26 11.95 12.64
N PRO A 106 -3.39 11.20 11.92
CA PRO A 106 -3.77 9.95 11.25
C PRO A 106 -4.34 8.88 12.19
N THR A 107 -5.55 8.39 11.88
CA THR A 107 -6.26 7.40 12.71
C THR A 107 -6.84 6.25 11.89
N VAL A 108 -6.92 5.07 12.50
CA VAL A 108 -7.70 3.94 12.00
C VAL A 108 -8.86 3.72 12.96
N THR A 109 -10.09 3.80 12.45
CA THR A 109 -11.31 3.69 13.25
C THR A 109 -12.16 2.53 12.78
N LEU A 110 -12.41 1.58 13.67
CA LEU A 110 -13.35 0.49 13.43
C LEU A 110 -14.72 0.87 14.00
N HIS A 111 -15.71 0.88 13.12
CA HIS A 111 -17.12 1.01 13.45
C HIS A 111 -17.79 -0.36 13.36
N SER A 112 -18.63 -0.69 14.34
CA SER A 112 -19.28 -1.99 14.45
C SER A 112 -20.64 -1.87 15.14
N ASP A 113 -21.43 -2.95 15.10
CA ASP A 113 -22.79 -3.01 15.67
C ASP A 113 -23.73 -1.97 15.01
N PRO A 114 -24.07 -2.17 13.72
CA PRO A 114 -24.93 -1.26 12.97
C PRO A 114 -26.37 -1.29 13.49
N VAL A 115 -26.95 -0.11 13.73
CA VAL A 115 -28.36 0.10 14.05
C VAL A 115 -28.88 1.29 13.26
N GLY A 116 -29.79 1.02 12.34
CA GLY A 116 -30.25 2.03 11.37
C GLY A 116 -29.05 2.64 10.65
N ALA A 117 -29.01 3.96 10.52
CA ALA A 117 -27.92 4.67 9.83
C ALA A 117 -26.68 4.96 10.70
N THR A 118 -26.49 4.23 11.81
CA THR A 118 -25.40 4.48 12.76
C THR A 118 -24.71 3.18 13.21
N TYR A 119 -23.45 3.29 13.61
CA TYR A 119 -22.75 2.22 14.32
C TYR A 119 -22.68 2.57 15.81
N ARG A 120 -23.09 1.66 16.69
CA ARG A 120 -23.11 1.93 18.14
C ARG A 120 -21.74 1.83 18.79
N VAL A 121 -20.84 1.03 18.21
CA VAL A 121 -19.50 0.81 18.74
C VAL A 121 -18.47 1.41 17.80
N VAL A 122 -17.64 2.31 18.35
CA VAL A 122 -16.56 2.98 17.63
C VAL A 122 -15.26 2.81 18.39
N ARG A 123 -14.23 2.29 17.73
CA ARG A 123 -12.89 2.09 18.30
C ARG A 123 -11.85 2.69 17.38
N GLY A 124 -11.31 3.85 17.78
CA GLY A 124 -10.25 4.57 17.06
C GLY A 124 -8.88 4.32 17.69
N VAL A 125 -7.88 4.14 16.84
CA VAL A 125 -6.46 4.07 17.25
C VAL A 125 -5.61 4.95 16.33
N PRO A 126 -4.53 5.56 16.83
CA PRO A 126 -3.60 6.27 15.96
C PRO A 126 -2.87 5.29 15.04
N PHE A 127 -2.39 5.78 13.89
CA PHE A 127 -1.54 4.98 13.01
C PHE A 127 -0.33 4.40 13.77
N GLY A 128 -0.01 3.14 13.50
CA GLY A 128 1.02 2.39 14.23
C GLY A 128 0.48 1.54 15.37
N THR A 129 -0.70 1.85 15.90
CA THR A 129 -1.34 1.06 16.95
C THR A 129 -2.25 -0.03 16.32
N PRO A 130 -2.10 -1.31 16.67
CA PRO A 130 -2.93 -2.36 16.11
C PRO A 130 -4.42 -2.18 16.45
N VAL A 131 -5.31 -2.59 15.54
CA VAL A 131 -6.76 -2.58 15.77
C VAL A 131 -7.27 -4.03 15.80
N ARG A 132 -8.06 -4.38 16.82
CA ARG A 132 -8.66 -5.71 16.94
C ARG A 132 -9.93 -5.78 16.09
N LEU A 133 -10.01 -6.76 15.19
CA LEU A 133 -11.23 -7.12 14.48
C LEU A 133 -11.98 -8.16 15.32
N PRO A 134 -13.28 -7.97 15.58
CA PRO A 134 -14.06 -8.94 16.37
C PRO A 134 -14.28 -10.23 15.57
N GLU A 135 -14.87 -11.23 16.23
CA GLU A 135 -15.42 -12.37 15.51
C GLU A 135 -16.39 -11.91 14.41
N PRO A 136 -16.43 -12.60 13.26
CA PRO A 136 -15.74 -13.86 12.94
C PRO A 136 -14.28 -13.71 12.44
N PHE A 137 -13.70 -12.51 12.45
CA PHE A 137 -12.30 -12.30 12.04
C PHE A 137 -11.33 -12.77 13.13
N GLY A 138 -11.66 -12.50 14.40
CA GLY A 138 -10.91 -12.99 15.56
C GLY A 138 -9.44 -12.52 15.63
N CYS A 139 -9.05 -11.50 14.85
CA CYS A 139 -7.66 -11.18 14.58
C CYS A 139 -7.29 -9.72 14.90
N THR A 140 -6.01 -9.40 14.79
CA THR A 140 -5.50 -8.03 14.99
C THR A 140 -4.87 -7.52 13.70
N LEU A 141 -5.36 -6.39 13.19
CA LEU A 141 -4.81 -5.72 12.03
C LEU A 141 -3.74 -4.72 12.47
N GLY A 142 -2.49 -4.97 12.08
CA GLY A 142 -1.38 -4.04 12.28
C GLY A 142 -1.50 -2.79 11.41
N THR A 143 -1.43 -1.61 12.02
CA THR A 143 -1.57 -0.31 11.32
C THR A 143 -0.23 0.43 11.13
N GLY A 144 0.89 -0.19 11.53
CA GLY A 144 2.23 0.34 11.30
C GLY A 144 2.59 0.43 9.82
N GLY A 145 3.28 1.52 9.44
CA GLY A 145 3.76 1.69 8.08
C GLY A 145 2.66 1.88 7.02
N LEU A 146 1.40 2.13 7.41
CA LEU A 146 0.33 2.46 6.46
C LEU A 146 0.66 3.72 5.64
N ALA A 147 1.42 4.64 6.21
CA ALA A 147 1.98 5.81 5.53
C ALA A 147 2.94 5.50 4.37
N GLY A 148 3.40 4.25 4.25
CA GLY A 148 4.54 3.86 3.44
C GLY A 148 5.85 3.94 4.24
N PRO A 149 6.95 3.37 3.71
CA PRO A 149 8.27 3.60 4.27
C PRO A 149 8.58 5.11 4.25
N ARG A 150 9.25 5.61 5.30
CA ARG A 150 9.94 6.91 5.19
C ARG A 150 10.97 6.73 4.07
N VAL A 151 10.74 7.34 2.92
CA VAL A 151 11.79 7.46 1.91
C VAL A 151 12.79 8.44 2.49
N THR A 152 13.84 7.95 3.14
CA THR A 152 15.07 8.72 3.28
C THR A 152 15.58 8.97 1.86
N PRO A 153 15.78 10.23 1.44
CA PRO A 153 16.35 10.49 0.13
C PRO A 153 17.67 9.72 0.01
N ALA A 154 17.89 9.09 -1.13
CA ALA A 154 19.16 8.43 -1.40
C ALA A 154 20.30 9.45 -1.18
N PRO A 155 21.42 9.04 -0.56
CA PRO A 155 22.57 9.92 -0.49
C PRO A 155 22.95 10.36 -1.92
N PRO A 156 23.41 11.60 -2.12
CA PRO A 156 23.83 12.06 -3.43
C PRO A 156 24.85 11.07 -4.01
N PRO A 157 24.86 10.85 -5.34
CA PRO A 157 25.84 9.98 -5.95
C PRO A 157 27.25 10.44 -5.55
N PRO A 158 28.21 9.51 -5.36
CA PRO A 158 29.59 9.89 -5.11
C PRO A 158 30.10 10.78 -6.26
N PRO A 159 31.02 11.72 -5.98
CA PRO A 159 31.61 12.55 -7.03
C PRO A 159 32.23 11.66 -8.11
N PRO A 160 32.26 12.10 -9.38
CA PRO A 160 32.85 11.33 -10.46
C PRO A 160 34.31 10.99 -10.12
N VAL A 161 34.69 9.73 -10.38
CA VAL A 161 36.07 9.28 -10.23
C VAL A 161 36.94 10.10 -11.19
N PRO A 162 38.04 10.72 -10.72
CA PRO A 162 38.95 11.46 -11.60
C PRO A 162 39.41 10.55 -12.75
N ALA A 163 39.46 11.10 -13.96
CA ALA A 163 39.98 10.38 -15.11
C ALA A 163 41.40 9.84 -14.80
N PRO A 164 41.72 8.60 -15.24
CA PRO A 164 43.07 8.07 -15.08
C PRO A 164 44.08 9.02 -15.75
N PRO A 165 45.29 9.17 -15.20
CA PRO A 165 46.32 9.99 -15.81
C PRO A 165 46.60 9.51 -17.24
N PRO A 166 46.93 10.42 -18.17
CA PRO A 166 47.27 10.04 -19.53
C PRO A 166 48.44 9.03 -19.53
N PRO A 167 48.48 8.09 -20.49
CA PRO A 167 49.57 7.15 -20.60
C PRO A 167 50.89 7.90 -20.73
N SER A 168 51.90 7.49 -19.94
CA SER A 168 53.23 8.08 -20.02
C SER A 168 53.78 7.92 -21.44
N THR A 169 54.32 9.00 -22.00
CA THR A 169 54.94 9.02 -23.33
C THR A 169 55.99 7.90 -23.41
N PRO A 170 55.98 7.05 -24.46
CA PRO A 170 56.98 6.00 -24.59
C PRO A 170 58.37 6.64 -24.67
N ARG A 171 59.31 6.16 -23.83
CA ARG A 171 60.72 6.54 -23.96
C ARG A 171 61.21 6.19 -25.38
N PRO A 172 61.97 7.08 -26.04
CA PRO A 172 62.50 6.80 -27.36
C PRO A 172 63.37 5.54 -27.31
N ARG A 173 63.14 4.63 -28.26
CA ARG A 173 63.99 3.45 -28.45
C ARG A 173 65.43 3.90 -28.72
N PRO A 174 66.44 3.30 -28.08
CA PRO A 174 67.83 3.62 -28.41
C PRO A 174 68.11 3.24 -29.87
N ALA A 175 68.76 4.15 -30.59
CA ALA A 175 69.17 3.94 -31.97
C ALA A 175 70.05 2.69 -32.08
N ARG A 176 69.76 1.86 -33.08
CA ARG A 176 70.52 0.64 -33.37
C ARG A 176 71.96 1.04 -33.67
N GLY A 177 72.89 0.58 -32.83
CA GLY A 177 74.29 0.95 -32.87
C GLY A 177 74.92 0.77 -34.25
N ALA A 178 75.65 1.79 -34.67
CA ALA A 178 76.58 1.71 -35.78
C ALA A 178 77.66 0.66 -35.46
N ARG A 179 77.91 -0.22 -36.43
CA ARG A 179 78.94 -1.25 -36.38
C ARG A 179 80.32 -0.57 -36.38
N PRO A 180 81.21 -0.80 -35.40
CA PRO A 180 82.52 -0.20 -35.41
C PRO A 180 83.39 -0.84 -36.52
N PRO A 181 84.22 -0.04 -37.24
CA PRO A 181 85.18 -0.59 -38.18
C PRO A 181 86.31 -1.31 -37.44
N GLY A 182 86.77 -2.42 -38.03
CA GLY A 182 87.74 -3.33 -37.44
C GLY A 182 89.12 -2.70 -37.20
N THR A 183 89.73 -3.12 -36.10
CA THR A 183 91.11 -2.80 -35.74
C THR A 183 92.09 -3.66 -36.56
N PRO A 184 93.17 -3.09 -37.13
CA PRO A 184 94.24 -3.88 -37.71
C PRO A 184 95.22 -4.37 -36.64
N THR A 185 95.68 -5.59 -36.85
CA THR A 185 96.63 -6.37 -36.04
C THR A 185 98.09 -5.95 -36.23
N ARG A 186 98.94 -6.31 -35.24
CA ARG A 186 100.43 -6.43 -35.19
C ARG A 186 101.16 -5.28 -34.48
N ARG A 187 102.24 -5.51 -33.73
CA ARG A 187 102.94 -6.72 -33.27
C ARG A 187 103.80 -6.35 -32.06
#